data_AF-A0A554VHJ9-F1
#
_entry.id   AF-A0A554VHJ9-F1
#
_cell.length_a   1.000
_cell.length_b   1.000
_cell.length_c   1.000
_cell.angle_alpha   90.00
_cell.angle_beta   90.00
_cell.angle_gamma   90.00
#
_symmetry.space_group_name_H-M   'P 1'
#
loop_
_entity.id
_entity.type
_entity.pdbx_description
1 polymer ?
#
loop_
_entity_poly.entity_id
_entity_poly.type
_entity_poly.pdbx_seq_one_letter_code
_entity_poly.pdbx_strand_id
1 'polypeptide(L)' 'MSVYIFKQLNLNRGDLIYIQNEKGEGINGSYEGEYNPSNESFKFSNFNYGKTEIIYLDKLQALTRL' A
#
# COMPACT_ATOMS: atom_id res chain seq x y z
N MET A 1 1.43 -3.92 -9.76
CA MET A 1 1.89 -2.52 -10.02
C MET A 1 3.42 -2.43 -9.98
N SER A 2 4.04 -1.42 -10.60
CA SER A 2 5.52 -1.26 -10.60
C SER A 2 6.06 -0.61 -9.32
N VAL A 3 7.18 -1.10 -8.80
CA VAL A 3 7.97 -0.46 -7.73
C VAL A 3 8.35 0.98 -8.05
N TYR A 4 8.53 1.33 -9.33
CA TYR A 4 8.86 2.70 -9.72
C TYR A 4 7.74 3.68 -9.32
N ILE A 5 6.48 3.32 -9.59
CA ILE A 5 5.30 4.12 -9.24
C ILE A 5 5.20 4.25 -7.71
N PHE A 6 5.41 3.15 -6.98
CA PHE A 6 5.43 3.17 -5.51
C PHE A 6 6.45 4.17 -4.96
N LYS A 7 7.69 4.17 -5.49
CA LYS A 7 8.75 5.08 -5.02
C LYS A 7 8.46 6.54 -5.36
N GLN A 8 7.79 6.84 -6.47
CA GLN A 8 7.40 8.21 -6.84
C GLN A 8 6.39 8.83 -5.87
N LEU A 9 5.59 8.02 -5.18
CA LEU A 9 4.64 8.52 -4.18
C LEU A 9 5.31 9.11 -2.94
N ASN A 10 6.60 8.79 -2.72
CA ASN A 10 7.41 9.31 -1.61
C ASN A 10 6.68 9.22 -0.25
N LEU A 11 6.09 8.05 0.02
CA LEU A 11 5.25 7.81 1.20
C LEU A 11 6.07 7.82 2.48
N ASN A 12 5.54 8.48 3.50
CA ASN A 12 6.03 8.51 4.86
C ASN A 12 5.12 7.71 5.77
N ARG A 13 5.68 7.19 6.87
CA ARG A 13 4.88 6.48 7.88
C ARG A 13 3.73 7.39 8.37
N GLY A 14 2.52 6.86 8.35
CA GLY A 14 1.29 7.55 8.71
C GLY A 14 0.57 8.21 7.53
N ASP A 15 1.18 8.28 6.33
CA ASP A 15 0.50 8.81 5.15
C ASP A 15 -0.75 7.98 4.84
N LEU A 16 -1.86 8.68 4.58
CA LEU A 16 -3.10 8.09 4.14
C LEU A 16 -2.97 7.66 2.68
N ILE A 17 -3.27 6.40 2.42
CA ILE A 17 -3.20 5.82 1.08
C ILE A 17 -4.44 4.99 0.77
N TYR A 18 -4.81 5.00 -0.50
CA TYR A 18 -5.77 4.11 -1.10
C TYR A 18 -5.03 3.03 -1.88
N ILE A 19 -5.39 1.77 -1.67
CA ILE A 19 -4.91 0.63 -2.46
C ILE A 19 -6.08 -0.03 -3.18
N GLN A 20 -5.84 -0.54 -4.38
CA GLN A 20 -6.81 -1.34 -5.13
C GLN A 20 -6.17 -2.64 -5.60
N ASN A 21 -6.84 -3.77 -5.35
CA ASN A 21 -6.39 -5.07 -5.84
C ASN A 21 -6.81 -5.32 -7.30
N GLU A 22 -6.33 -6.40 -7.90
CA GLU A 22 -6.63 -6.79 -9.29
C GLU A 22 -8.12 -7.11 -9.56
N LYS A 23 -8.91 -7.33 -8.51
CA LYS A 23 -10.37 -7.54 -8.61
C LYS A 23 -11.17 -6.24 -8.58
N GLY A 24 -10.48 -5.09 -8.48
CA GLY A 24 -11.08 -3.78 -8.36
C GLY A 24 -11.53 -3.41 -6.94
N GLU A 25 -11.29 -4.26 -5.94
CA GLU A 25 -11.63 -3.97 -4.55
C GLU A 25 -10.61 -2.99 -3.97
N GLY A 26 -11.12 -1.86 -3.47
CA GLY A 26 -10.32 -0.75 -2.97
C GLY A 26 -10.48 -0.55 -1.46
N ILE A 27 -9.37 -0.23 -0.79
CA ILE A 27 -9.34 -0.05 0.66
C ILE A 27 -8.49 1.18 1.01
N ASN A 28 -8.96 1.96 1.99
CA ASN A 28 -8.23 3.10 2.57
C ASN A 28 -7.51 2.69 3.86
N GLY A 29 -6.35 3.27 4.09
CA GLY A 29 -5.59 3.04 5.31
C GLY A 29 -4.34 3.89 5.41
N SER A 30 -3.46 3.59 6.36
CA SER A 30 -2.18 4.28 6.52
C SER A 30 -0.99 3.41 6.12
N TYR A 31 0.01 4.02 5.49
CA TYR A 31 1.30 3.40 5.23
C TYR A 31 2.14 3.33 6.52
N GLU A 32 2.67 2.16 6.87
CA GLU A 32 3.40 2.00 8.15
C GLU A 32 4.93 2.15 8.04
N GLY A 33 5.48 2.49 6.87
CA GLY A 33 6.93 2.77 6.72
C GLY A 33 7.81 1.53 6.52
N GLU A 34 7.26 0.32 6.54
CA GLU A 34 8.03 -0.93 6.47
C GLU A 34 8.05 -1.51 5.04
N TYR A 35 8.64 -0.79 4.08
CA TYR A 35 8.86 -1.34 2.73
C TYR A 35 9.97 -2.40 2.73
N ASN A 36 9.64 -3.60 2.27
CA ASN A 36 10.57 -4.71 2.09
C ASN A 36 10.90 -4.88 0.59
N PRO A 37 12.16 -4.60 0.18
CA PRO A 37 12.56 -4.71 -1.21
C PRO A 37 12.70 -6.16 -1.69
N SER A 38 12.90 -7.14 -0.80
CA SER A 38 13.13 -8.55 -1.20
C SER A 38 11.90 -9.21 -1.81
N ASN A 39 10.71 -8.75 -1.44
CA ASN A 39 9.42 -9.27 -1.92
C ASN A 39 8.46 -8.16 -2.36
N GLU A 40 8.99 -6.95 -2.58
CA GLU A 40 8.24 -5.77 -3.01
C GLU A 40 6.94 -5.56 -2.22
N SER A 41 7.04 -5.60 -0.88
CA SER A 41 5.87 -5.49 0.00
C SER A 41 6.00 -4.36 1.02
N PHE A 42 4.89 -3.96 1.63
CA PHE A 42 4.89 -2.99 2.72
C PHE A 42 3.77 -3.25 3.74
N LYS A 43 3.93 -2.72 4.95
CA LYS A 43 2.85 -2.75 5.97
C LYS A 43 1.84 -1.63 5.76
N PHE A 44 0.58 -2.01 5.86
CA PHE A 44 -0.58 -1.15 5.67
C PHE A 44 -1.55 -1.33 6.83
N SER A 45 -1.99 -0.24 7.45
CA SER A 45 -3.01 -0.28 8.50
C SER A 45 -4.39 -0.01 7.89
N ASN A 46 -5.21 -1.05 7.83
CA ASN A 46 -6.52 -1.03 7.21
C ASN A 46 -7.57 -0.39 8.14
N PHE A 47 -8.24 0.68 7.70
CA PHE A 47 -9.21 1.40 8.51
C PHE A 47 -10.53 0.66 8.70
N ASN A 48 -10.90 -0.26 7.81
CA ASN A 48 -12.16 -0.99 7.91
C ASN A 48 -12.15 -2.01 9.06
N TYR A 49 -10.98 -2.56 9.39
CA TYR A 49 -10.86 -3.64 10.38
C TYR A 49 -9.88 -3.33 11.51
N GLY A 50 -9.18 -2.19 11.48
CA GLY A 50 -8.18 -1.81 12.48
C GLY A 50 -6.98 -2.76 12.55
N LYS A 51 -6.70 -3.49 11.46
CA LYS A 51 -5.63 -4.49 11.38
C LYS A 51 -4.50 -4.00 10.48
N THR A 52 -3.28 -4.29 10.87
CA THR A 52 -2.10 -4.15 10.01
C THR A 52 -1.96 -5.39 9.14
N GLU A 53 -1.78 -5.19 7.84
CA GLU A 53 -1.64 -6.22 6.83
C GLU A 53 -0.37 -5.98 6.01
N ILE A 54 0.16 -7.04 5.40
CA ILE A 54 1.28 -6.94 4.46
C ILE A 54 0.71 -6.91 3.05
N ILE A 55 0.97 -5.82 2.34
CA ILE A 55 0.54 -5.60 0.96
C ILE A 55 1.71 -5.83 0.04
N TYR A 56 1.50 -6.64 -1.00
CA TYR A 56 2.50 -6.91 -2.03
C TYR A 56 2.17 -6.05 -3.26
N LEU A 57 3.19 -5.36 -3.80
CA LEU A 57 3.01 -4.41 -4.90
C LEU A 57 2.57 -5.08 -6.21
N ASP A 58 2.96 -6.33 -6.43
CA ASP A 58 2.54 -7.13 -7.57
C ASP A 58 1.02 -7.36 -7.59
N LYS A 59 0.39 -7.55 -6.42
CA LYS A 59 -1.06 -7.76 -6.23
C LYS A 59 -1.88 -6.47 -6.30
N LEU A 60 -1.25 -5.32 -6.44
CA LEU A 60 -1.94 -4.04 -6.56
C LEU A 60 -2.16 -3.68 -8.03
N GLN A 61 -3.40 -3.29 -8.31
CA GLN A 61 -3.78 -2.61 -9.54
C GLN A 61 -3.52 -1.10 -9.43
N ALA A 62 -3.82 -0.49 -8.27
CA ALA A 62 -3.59 0.93 -8.02
C ALA A 62 -3.12 1.21 -6.58
N LEU A 63 -2.37 2.30 -6.42
CA LEU A 63 -1.98 2.89 -5.14
C LEU A 63 -1.94 4.40 -5.31
N THR A 64 -2.63 5.12 -4.44
CA THR A 64 -2.72 6.59 -4.49
C THR A 64 -2.57 7.15 -3.08
N ARG A 65 -1.82 8.25 -2.95
CA ARG A 65 -1.75 9.02 -1.71
C ARG A 65 -2.95 9.95 -1.60
N LEU A 66 -3.59 9.99 -0.43
CA LEU A 66 -4.75 10.84 -0.13
C LEU A 66 -4.34 12.20 0.43
#